data_AF-A0AAQ4DN95-F1
#
_entry.id   AF-A0AAQ4DN95-F1
#
_cell.length_a   1.000
_cell.length_b   1.000
_cell.length_c   1.000
_cell.angle_alpha   90.00
_cell.angle_beta   90.00
_cell.angle_gamma   90.00
#
_symmetry.space_group_name_H-M   'P 1'
#
loop_
_entity.id
_entity.type
_entity.pdbx_description
1 polymer ?
#
loop_
_entity_poly.entity_id
_entity_poly.type
_entity_poly.pdbx_seq_one_letter_code
_entity_poly.pdbx_strand_id
1 'polypeptide(L)' 'MSLEGRLALVTGGASGIGKATCHALASQGATVVVADLNLDAANSVAQSLPGHLPCDKGRRAGDDCLGCRRRFHR' A
#
# COMPACT_ATOMS: atom_id res chain seq x y z
N MET A 1 -17.53 9.03 -2.46
CA MET A 1 -17.25 8.54 -1.09
C MET A 1 -15.75 8.65 -0.89
N SER A 2 -15.33 9.41 0.12
CA SER A 2 -13.92 9.59 0.47
C SER A 2 -13.40 8.39 1.29
N LEU A 3 -12.17 7.95 1.01
CA LEU A 3 -11.44 6.94 1.79
C LEU A 3 -10.28 7.58 2.59
N GLU A 4 -10.31 8.90 2.75
CA GLU A 4 -9.29 9.65 3.48
C GLU A 4 -9.16 9.13 4.92
N GLY A 5 -7.92 8.84 5.32
CA GLY A 5 -7.62 8.29 6.66
C GLY A 5 -7.93 6.80 6.83
N ARG A 6 -8.43 6.11 5.80
CA ARG A 6 -8.60 4.65 5.83
C ARG A 6 -7.35 3.95 5.34
N LEU A 7 -7.08 2.77 5.90
CA LEU A 7 -6.07 1.85 5.39
C LEU A 7 -6.73 0.75 4.57
N ALA A 8 -6.17 0.45 3.40
CA ALA A 8 -6.58 -0.68 2.58
C ALA A 8 -5.38 -1.60 2.30
N LEU A 9 -5.52 -2.89 2.62
CA LEU A 9 -4.57 -3.93 2.28
C LEU A 9 -5.05 -4.62 1.00
N VAL A 10 -4.20 -4.66 -0.03
CA VAL A 10 -4.51 -5.31 -1.31
C VAL A 10 -3.55 -6.48 -1.50
N THR A 11 -4.09 -7.70 -1.55
CA THR A 11 -3.35 -8.91 -1.90
C THR A 11 -3.35 -9.10 -3.43
N GLY A 12 -2.22 -9.52 -4.01
CA GLY A 12 -2.07 -9.60 -5.46
C GLY A 12 -1.94 -8.23 -6.15
N GLY A 13 -1.54 -7.20 -5.40
CA GLY A 13 -1.54 -5.81 -5.86
C GLY A 13 -0.43 -5.45 -6.85
N ALA A 14 0.47 -6.37 -7.18
CA ALA A 14 1.60 -6.08 -8.05
C ALA A 14 1.24 -5.99 -9.55
N SER A 15 0.06 -6.49 -9.97
CA SER A 15 -0.32 -6.51 -11.39
C SER A 15 -1.83 -6.44 -11.63
N GLY A 16 -2.22 -6.22 -12.88
CA GLY A 16 -3.59 -6.29 -13.39
C GLY A 16 -4.60 -5.48 -12.56
N ILE A 17 -5.66 -6.17 -12.13
CA ILE A 17 -6.76 -5.60 -11.33
C ILE A 17 -6.26 -5.14 -9.95
N GLY A 18 -5.30 -5.85 -9.35
CA GLY A 18 -4.73 -5.48 -8.06
C GLY A 18 -4.05 -4.12 -8.12
N LYS A 19 -3.24 -3.88 -9.16
CA LYS A 19 -2.61 -2.57 -9.40
C LYS A 19 -3.66 -1.47 -9.61
N ALA A 20 -4.66 -1.70 -10.44
CA ALA A 20 -5.73 -0.73 -10.69
C ALA A 20 -6.51 -0.40 -9.40
N THR A 21 -6.77 -1.40 -8.58
CA THR A 21 -7.42 -1.26 -7.27
C THR A 21 -6.58 -0.40 -6.32
N CYS A 22 -5.27 -0.65 -6.25
CA CYS A 22 -4.37 0.18 -5.45
C CYS A 22 -4.42 1.65 -5.87
N HIS A 23 -4.39 1.93 -7.18
CA HIS A 23 -4.48 3.30 -7.71
C HIS A 23 -5.82 3.96 -7.40
N ALA A 24 -6.93 3.22 -7.55
CA ALA A 24 -8.26 3.72 -7.25
C ALA A 24 -8.39 4.08 -5.76
N LEU A 25 -7.93 3.19 -4.87
CA LEU A 25 -7.97 3.42 -3.42
C LEU A 25 -7.09 4.61 -3.00
N ALA A 26 -5.87 4.71 -3.53
CA ALA A 26 -4.97 5.83 -3.25
C ALA A 26 -5.52 7.16 -3.78
N SER A 27 -6.16 7.17 -4.95
CA SER A 27 -6.79 8.36 -5.52
C SER A 27 -7.98 8.86 -4.69
N GLN A 28 -8.60 7.98 -3.90
CA GLN A 28 -9.65 8.33 -2.95
C GLN A 28 -9.10 8.72 -1.56
N GLY A 29 -7.78 8.86 -1.42
CA GLY A 29 -7.09 9.28 -0.19
C GLY A 29 -6.84 8.17 0.82
N ALA A 30 -7.07 6.90 0.46
CA ALA A 30 -6.72 5.77 1.31
C ALA A 30 -5.21 5.57 1.37
N THR A 31 -4.70 5.14 2.52
CA THR A 31 -3.35 4.60 2.63
C THR A 31 -3.39 3.14 2.18
N VAL A 32 -2.68 2.81 1.10
CA VAL A 32 -2.72 1.49 0.48
C VAL A 32 -1.47 0.69 0.82
N VAL A 33 -1.65 -0.55 1.25
CA VAL A 33 -0.59 -1.52 1.45
C VAL A 33 -0.68 -2.57 0.35
N VAL A 34 0.38 -2.67 -0.46
CA VAL A 34 0.48 -3.63 -1.56
C VAL A 34 1.14 -4.91 -1.03
N ALA A 35 0.38 -6.00 -0.94
CA ALA A 35 0.87 -7.32 -0.58
C ALA A 35 0.87 -8.23 -1.81
N ASP A 36 2.02 -8.79 -2.15
CA ASP A 36 2.17 -9.72 -3.27
C ASP A 36 3.29 -10.72 -2.96
N LEU A 37 3.31 -11.83 -3.71
CA LEU A 37 4.42 -12.77 -3.69
C LEU A 37 5.65 -12.19 -4.39
N ASN A 38 5.46 -11.38 -5.43
CA ASN A 38 6.55 -10.69 -6.12
C ASN A 38 6.80 -9.32 -5.49
N LEU A 39 7.78 -9.26 -4.58
CA LEU A 39 8.12 -8.07 -3.82
C LEU A 39 8.64 -6.92 -4.70
N ASP A 40 9.42 -7.20 -5.75
CA ASP A 40 9.93 -6.16 -6.65
C ASP A 40 8.81 -5.48 -7.43
N ALA A 41 7.86 -6.28 -7.93
CA ALA A 41 6.69 -5.77 -8.62
C ALA A 41 5.76 -5.01 -7.66
N ALA A 42 5.54 -5.52 -6.45
CA ALA A 42 4.76 -4.83 -5.41
C ALA A 42 5.38 -3.48 -5.01
N ASN A 43 6.71 -3.43 -4.88
CA ASN A 43 7.42 -2.20 -4.53
C ASN A 43 7.36 -1.17 -5.67
N SER A 44 7.49 -1.62 -6.92
CA SER A 44 7.32 -0.76 -8.09
C SER A 44 5.92 -0.14 -8.14
N VAL A 45 4.88 -0.93 -7.85
CA VAL A 45 3.51 -0.40 -7.75
C VAL A 45 3.36 0.53 -6.56
N ALA A 46 3.88 0.17 -5.38
CA ALA A 46 3.84 1.02 -4.19
C ALA A 46 4.46 2.40 -4.43
N GLN A 47 5.63 2.47 -5.08
CA GLN A 47 6.30 3.71 -5.42
C GLN A 47 5.52 4.58 -6.42
N SER A 48 4.72 3.95 -7.28
CA SER A 48 3.87 4.66 -8.25
C SER A 48 2.58 5.24 -7.65
N LEU A 49 2.27 4.94 -6.38
CA LEU A 49 1.04 5.40 -5.72
C LEU A 49 1.25 6.77 -5.03
N PRO A 50 0.29 7.70 -5.16
CA PRO A 50 0.31 8.94 -4.40
C PRO A 50 0.04 8.67 -2.91
N GLY A 51 0.87 9.22 -2.02
CA GLY A 51 0.78 8.97 -0.58
C GLY A 51 1.44 7.67 -0.11
N HIS A 52 2.29 7.07 -0.93
CA HIS A 52 3.07 5.90 -0.53
C HIS A 52 4.03 6.24 0.61
N LEU A 53 4.24 5.26 1.47
CA LEU A 53 5.31 5.29 2.44
C LEU A 53 6.41 4.34 1.95
N PRO A 54 7.69 4.70 2.11
CA PRO A 54 8.79 3.83 1.70
C PRO A 54 8.69 2.49 2.44
N CYS A 55 8.50 1.43 1.66
CA CYS A 55 8.52 0.04 2.13
C CYS A 55 9.98 -0.40 2.20
N ASP A 56 10.64 -0.13 3.34
CA ASP A 56 11.97 -0.67 3.58
C ASP A 56 11.84 -2.17 3.83
N LYS A 57 12.61 -2.94 3.05
CA LYS A 57 12.35 -4.35 2.76
C LYS A 57 12.34 -5.20 4.02
N GLY A 58 11.19 -5.78 4.35
CA GLY A 58 11.14 -6.92 5.25
C GLY A 58 10.02 -6.88 6.28
N ARG A 59 9.10 -7.85 6.13
CA ARG A 59 8.23 -8.44 7.15
C ARG A 59 6.93 -7.68 7.48
N ARG A 60 5.84 -8.43 7.27
CA ARG A 60 4.44 -8.23 7.71
C ARG A 60 3.85 -6.83 7.47
N ALA A 61 2.92 -6.77 6.51
CA ALA A 61 1.85 -5.77 6.48
C ALA A 61 1.04 -5.88 7.79
N GLY A 62 1.49 -5.17 8.81
CA GLY A 62 0.93 -5.25 10.16
C GLY A 62 1.83 -4.60 11.18
N ASP A 63 3.13 -4.97 11.20
CA ASP A 63 3.92 -4.69 12.40
C ASP A 63 5.24 -3.96 12.18
N ASP A 64 5.96 -4.01 11.04
CA ASP A 64 7.35 -3.48 11.01
C ASP A 64 7.65 -2.46 9.90
N CYS A 65 6.66 -2.12 9.07
CA CYS A 65 6.90 -1.12 8.04
C CYS A 65 6.94 0.28 8.67
N LEU A 66 8.12 0.94 8.65
CA LEU A 66 8.37 2.31 9.17
C LEU A 66 7.35 3.34 8.64
N GLY A 67 6.85 3.11 7.44
CA GLY A 67 5.70 3.81 6.87
C GLY A 67 4.39 3.57 7.61
N CYS A 68 4.02 2.29 7.74
CA CYS A 68 2.76 1.84 8.34
C CYS A 68 2.67 2.22 9.83
N ARG A 69 3.78 2.12 10.59
CA ARG A 69 3.82 2.41 12.04
C ARG A 69 3.51 3.86 12.39
N ARG A 70 3.98 4.84 11.60
CA ARG A 70 3.84 6.28 11.96
C ARG A 70 2.41 6.80 11.89
N ARG A 71 1.50 6.09 11.21
CA ARG A 71 0.10 6.53 11.02
C ARG A 71 -0.92 5.65 11.74
N PHE A 72 -0.55 4.45 12.19
CA PHE A 72 -1.42 3.54 12.95
C PHE A 72 -1.50 3.85 14.46
N HIS A 73 -0.55 4.61 15.01
CA HIS A 73 -0.50 5.01 16.42
C HIS A 73 -0.91 6.47 16.67
N ARG A 74 -1.76 7.06 15.82
CA ARG A 74 -2.52 8.27 16.17
C ARG A 74 -4.01 7.98 16.15
#